data_AF-A0A0D7CKU1-F1
#
_entry.id   AF-A0A0D7CKU1-F1
#
_cell.length_a   1.000
_cell.length_b   1.000
_cell.length_c   1.000
_cell.angle_alpha   90.00
_cell.angle_beta   90.00
_cell.angle_gamma   90.00
#
_symmetry.space_group_name_H-M   'P 1'
#
loop_
_entity.id
_entity.type
_entity.pdbx_description
1 polymer ?
#
loop_
_entity_poly.entity_id
_entity_poly.type
_entity_poly.pdbx_seq_one_letter_code
_entity_poly.pdbx_strand_id
1 'polypeptide(L)'
;MTTSRKPPARRAAKPPALTFADVRAKIQRPRRVVELVMDAEAAAEIGALEELLDRAQRHDEANGTETARDVAKRLQELEAQAEASRVQFTLEAITHRAYQQLRADHPPTKEQIEAAAKRGGEEEPAFDPDSFAPALVEAQLIEPKPADSEEFVEFWDALSDGQLGQLWGAAIQIQFQTGELGPPSQAAADILRSFGMATG
;
A
#
# COMPACT_ATOMS: atom_id res chain seq x y z
N MET A 1 -25.53 41.02 60.20
CA MET A 1 -25.31 41.02 58.74
C MET A 1 -24.03 40.24 58.47
N THR A 2 -24.16 38.96 58.14
CA THR A 2 -23.03 38.03 57.99
C THR A 2 -22.77 37.84 56.49
N THR A 3 -21.69 38.39 55.97
CA THR A 3 -21.35 38.31 54.55
C THR A 3 -20.66 36.98 54.25
N SER A 4 -21.41 36.06 53.64
CA SER A 4 -20.91 34.80 53.08
C SER A 4 -20.03 35.09 51.86
N ARG A 5 -18.72 34.89 51.97
CA ARG A 5 -17.78 34.95 50.84
C ARG A 5 -17.81 33.64 50.06
N LYS A 6 -18.30 33.70 48.83
CA LYS A 6 -18.26 32.64 47.81
C LYS A 6 -16.79 32.18 47.59
N PRO A 7 -16.49 30.87 47.58
CA PRO A 7 -15.13 30.39 47.31
C PRO A 7 -14.74 30.69 45.85
N PRO A 8 -13.47 31.05 45.57
CA PRO A 8 -13.02 31.27 44.20
C PRO A 8 -13.06 29.95 43.42
N ALA A 9 -13.60 30.03 42.19
CA ALA A 9 -13.62 28.92 41.25
C ALA A 9 -12.19 28.43 41.00
N ARG A 10 -11.93 27.13 41.26
CA ARG A 10 -10.68 26.47 40.85
C ARG A 10 -10.56 26.57 39.33
N ARG A 11 -9.63 27.40 38.84
CA ARG A 11 -9.22 27.35 37.43
C ARG A 11 -8.68 25.94 37.17
N ALA A 12 -9.25 25.25 36.20
CA ALA A 12 -8.71 23.98 35.71
C ALA A 12 -7.24 24.19 35.32
N ALA A 13 -6.35 23.36 35.86
CA ALA A 13 -4.93 23.44 35.54
C ALA A 13 -4.72 23.22 34.04
N LYS A 14 -3.94 24.09 33.41
CA LYS A 14 -3.53 23.94 32.01
C LYS A 14 -2.86 22.56 31.88
N PRO A 15 -3.24 21.72 30.89
CA PRO A 15 -2.58 20.44 30.70
C PRO A 15 -1.07 20.66 30.55
N PRO A 16 -0.24 19.75 31.09
CA PRO A 16 1.21 19.87 31.00
C PRO A 16 1.61 20.00 29.52
N ALA A 17 2.62 20.84 29.26
CA ALA A 17 3.12 21.03 27.91
C ALA A 17 3.63 19.68 27.37
N LEU A 18 3.20 19.33 26.16
CA LEU A 18 3.63 18.11 25.48
C LEU A 18 5.15 18.16 25.26
N THR A 19 5.86 17.10 25.62
CA THR A 19 7.29 16.95 25.34
C THR A 19 7.52 16.20 24.02
N PHE A 20 8.72 16.33 23.45
CA PHE A 20 9.10 15.51 22.29
C PHE A 20 9.14 14.01 22.60
N ALA A 21 9.36 13.61 23.85
CA ALA A 21 9.27 12.21 24.25
C ALA A 21 7.82 11.71 24.13
N ASP A 22 6.84 12.53 24.54
CA ASP A 22 5.42 12.21 24.40
C ASP A 22 4.97 12.13 22.94
N VAL A 23 5.51 13.01 22.08
CA VAL A 23 5.26 12.95 20.63
C VAL A 23 5.86 11.68 20.04
N ARG A 24 7.13 11.37 20.34
CA ARG A 24 7.81 10.19 19.81
C ARG A 24 7.12 8.88 20.19
N ALA A 25 6.60 8.79 21.42
CA ALA A 25 5.84 7.61 21.87
C ALA A 25 4.54 7.38 21.09
N LYS A 26 4.02 8.42 20.41
CA LYS A 26 2.80 8.35 19.58
C LYS A 26 3.07 8.06 18.11
N ILE A 27 4.33 8.10 17.67
CA ILE A 27 4.67 7.85 16.27
C ILE A 27 4.40 6.38 15.95
N GLN A 28 3.48 6.15 15.02
CA GLN A 28 3.25 4.86 14.38
C GLN A 28 3.57 5.02 12.91
N ARG A 29 4.37 4.11 12.36
CA ARG A 29 4.75 4.15 10.95
C ARG A 29 3.61 3.55 10.11
N PRO A 30 3.25 4.15 8.98
CA PRO A 30 2.20 3.61 8.13
C PRO A 30 2.59 2.22 7.63
N ARG A 31 1.58 1.35 7.57
CA ARG A 31 1.66 0.00 7.03
C ARG A 31 0.71 -0.15 5.86
N ARG A 32 1.06 -1.01 4.91
CA ARG A 32 0.20 -1.37 3.79
C ARG A 32 0.35 -2.85 3.48
N VAL A 33 -0.77 -3.48 3.19
CA VAL A 33 -0.81 -4.84 2.64
C VAL A 33 -0.91 -4.71 1.12
N VAL A 34 -0.05 -5.43 0.41
CA VAL A 34 -0.05 -5.58 -1.04
C VAL A 34 -0.34 -7.04 -1.33
N GLU A 35 -1.42 -7.29 -2.07
CA GLU A 35 -1.77 -8.65 -2.48
C GLU A 35 -1.30 -8.86 -3.91
N LEU A 36 -0.47 -9.88 -4.11
CA LEU A 36 0.04 -10.23 -5.43
C LEU A 36 -0.39 -11.65 -5.79
N VAL A 37 -0.85 -11.83 -7.02
CA VAL A 37 -1.06 -13.15 -7.63
C VAL A 37 0.28 -13.63 -8.17
N MET A 38 0.77 -14.79 -7.71
CA MET A 38 2.07 -15.34 -8.13
C MET A 38 1.96 -16.10 -9.46
N ASP A 39 0.78 -16.65 -9.78
CA ASP A 39 0.52 -17.30 -11.06
C ASP A 39 0.11 -16.28 -12.12
N ALA A 40 1.10 -15.64 -12.75
CA ALA A 40 0.89 -14.63 -13.78
C ALA A 40 0.26 -15.21 -15.06
N GLU A 41 0.47 -16.49 -15.34
CA GLU A 41 -0.13 -17.18 -16.49
C GLU A 41 -1.63 -17.36 -16.30
N ALA A 42 -2.05 -17.84 -15.11
CA ALA A 42 -3.47 -17.92 -14.77
C ALA A 42 -4.15 -16.55 -14.83
N ALA A 43 -3.49 -15.49 -14.33
CA ALA A 43 -4.02 -14.13 -14.41
C ALA A 43 -4.21 -13.63 -15.86
N ALA A 44 -3.27 -13.94 -16.76
CA ALA A 44 -3.37 -13.59 -18.17
C ALA A 44 -4.47 -14.39 -18.91
N GLU A 45 -4.59 -15.69 -18.61
CA GLU A 45 -5.62 -16.56 -19.20
C GLU A 45 -7.03 -16.13 -18.77
N ILE A 46 -7.21 -15.69 -17.52
CA ILE A 46 -8.47 -15.12 -17.01
C ILE A 46 -8.93 -13.95 -17.89
N GLY A 47 -8.07 -12.96 -18.14
CA GLY A 47 -8.45 -11.80 -18.96
C GLY A 47 -8.84 -12.19 -20.39
N ALA A 48 -8.13 -13.14 -21.00
CA ALA A 48 -8.48 -13.66 -22.32
C ALA A 48 -9.83 -14.41 -22.32
N LEU A 49 -10.13 -15.15 -21.24
CA LEU A 49 -11.38 -15.89 -21.09
C LEU A 49 -12.57 -15.00 -20.75
N GLU A 50 -12.38 -13.90 -20.02
CA GLU A 50 -13.42 -12.89 -19.79
C GLU A 50 -13.89 -12.29 -21.12
N GLU A 51 -12.95 -11.90 -21.99
CA GLU A 51 -13.28 -11.42 -23.34
C GLU A 51 -13.98 -12.51 -24.18
N LEU A 52 -13.53 -13.76 -24.05
CA LEU A 52 -14.16 -14.89 -24.74
C LEU A 52 -15.58 -15.15 -24.24
N LEU A 53 -15.81 -15.04 -22.92
CA LEU A 53 -17.10 -15.25 -22.29
C LEU A 53 -18.13 -14.23 -22.77
N ASP A 54 -17.76 -12.95 -22.82
CA ASP A 54 -18.63 -11.89 -23.35
C ASP A 54 -19.00 -12.15 -24.83
N ARG A 55 -18.04 -12.60 -25.65
CA ARG A 55 -18.33 -13.03 -27.03
C ARG A 55 -19.24 -14.27 -27.09
N ALA A 56 -19.01 -15.25 -26.23
CA ALA A 56 -19.76 -16.51 -26.19
C ALA A 56 -21.22 -16.28 -25.74
N GLN A 57 -21.45 -15.41 -24.76
CA GLN A 57 -22.79 -15.03 -24.30
C GLN A 57 -23.62 -14.45 -25.44
N ARG A 58 -23.04 -13.48 -26.17
CA ARG A 58 -23.71 -12.87 -27.35
C ARG A 58 -24.00 -13.88 -28.46
N HIS A 59 -23.13 -14.86 -28.66
CA HIS A 59 -23.33 -15.93 -29.62
C HIS A 59 -24.43 -16.91 -29.18
N ASP A 60 -24.44 -17.32 -27.91
CA ASP A 60 -25.42 -18.25 -27.36
C ASP A 60 -26.83 -17.65 -27.35
N GLU A 61 -26.97 -16.36 -27.04
CA GLU A 61 -28.23 -15.62 -27.15
C GLU A 61 -28.81 -15.65 -28.58
N ALA A 62 -27.94 -15.60 -29.60
CA ALA A 62 -28.34 -15.61 -31.00
C ALA A 62 -28.63 -17.01 -31.56
N ASN A 63 -27.95 -18.05 -31.05
CA ASN A 63 -27.93 -19.39 -31.67
C ASN A 63 -28.45 -20.53 -30.78
N GLY A 64 -28.76 -20.28 -29.50
CA GLY A 64 -29.27 -21.29 -28.57
C GLY A 64 -28.25 -22.37 -28.17
N THR A 65 -26.95 -22.04 -28.21
CA THR A 65 -25.83 -22.93 -27.81
C THR A 65 -25.49 -22.78 -26.31
N GLU A 66 -24.66 -23.69 -25.75
CA GLU A 66 -24.19 -23.63 -24.34
C GLU A 66 -22.68 -23.28 -24.21
N THR A 67 -22.09 -22.63 -25.22
CA THR A 67 -20.65 -22.36 -25.28
C THR A 67 -20.16 -21.48 -24.13
N ALA A 68 -20.95 -20.50 -23.70
CA ALA A 68 -20.65 -19.62 -22.58
C ALA A 68 -20.55 -20.39 -21.25
N ARG A 69 -21.29 -21.48 -21.09
CA ARG A 69 -21.25 -22.30 -19.87
C ARG A 69 -19.90 -22.96 -19.66
N ASP A 70 -19.30 -23.50 -20.72
CA ASP A 70 -18.01 -24.17 -20.62
C ASP A 70 -16.86 -23.18 -20.45
N VAL A 71 -16.93 -22.02 -21.12
CA VAL A 71 -15.99 -20.90 -20.89
C VAL A 71 -16.08 -20.43 -19.44
N ALA A 72 -17.28 -20.27 -18.88
CA ALA A 72 -17.47 -19.85 -17.50
C ALA A 72 -16.90 -20.85 -16.48
N LYS A 73 -17.04 -22.16 -16.70
CA LYS A 73 -16.42 -23.18 -15.83
C LYS A 73 -14.90 -23.06 -15.82
N ARG A 74 -14.30 -22.95 -17.01
CA ARG A 74 -12.84 -22.81 -17.14
C ARG A 74 -12.34 -21.53 -16.47
N LEU A 75 -13.08 -20.43 -16.63
CA LEU A 75 -12.79 -19.17 -15.95
C LEU A 75 -12.80 -19.35 -14.43
N GLN A 76 -13.83 -19.99 -13.86
CA GLN A 76 -13.90 -20.25 -12.41
C GLN A 76 -12.75 -21.12 -11.88
N GLU A 77 -12.32 -22.13 -12.64
CA GLU A 77 -11.17 -22.97 -12.27
C GLU A 77 -9.88 -22.15 -12.20
N LEU A 78 -9.65 -21.27 -13.18
CA LEU A 78 -8.47 -20.41 -13.21
C LEU A 78 -8.51 -19.31 -12.16
N GLU A 79 -9.68 -18.72 -11.90
CA GLU A 79 -9.88 -17.78 -10.80
C GLU A 79 -9.48 -18.43 -9.47
N ALA A 80 -9.91 -19.67 -9.23
CA ALA A 80 -9.53 -20.41 -8.02
C ALA A 80 -8.02 -20.70 -7.96
N GLN A 81 -7.38 -21.00 -9.10
CA GLN A 81 -5.93 -21.19 -9.19
C GLN A 81 -5.16 -19.89 -8.90
N ALA A 82 -5.56 -18.77 -9.52
CA ALA A 82 -4.98 -17.46 -9.30
C ALA A 82 -5.13 -17.03 -7.83
N GLU A 83 -6.32 -17.22 -7.24
CA GLU A 83 -6.59 -16.94 -5.83
C GLU A 83 -5.71 -17.78 -4.90
N ALA A 84 -5.54 -19.07 -5.18
CA ALA A 84 -4.68 -19.95 -4.39
C ALA A 84 -3.20 -19.54 -4.44
N SER A 85 -2.78 -18.86 -5.52
CA SER A 85 -1.43 -18.32 -5.68
C SER A 85 -1.27 -16.91 -5.07
N ARG A 86 -2.33 -16.34 -4.48
CA ARG A 86 -2.27 -14.99 -3.90
C ARG A 86 -1.44 -15.00 -2.62
N VAL A 87 -0.47 -14.10 -2.56
CA VAL A 87 0.38 -13.87 -1.39
C VAL A 87 0.19 -12.43 -0.91
N GLN A 88 0.05 -12.28 0.41
CA GLN A 88 -0.02 -10.97 1.06
C GLN A 88 1.36 -10.52 1.53
N PHE A 89 1.77 -9.34 1.09
CA PHE A 89 3.00 -8.67 1.51
C PHE A 89 2.64 -7.48 2.38
N THR A 90 3.08 -7.48 3.63
CA THR A 90 2.95 -6.34 4.52
C THR A 90 4.24 -5.51 4.49
N LEU A 91 4.08 -4.25 4.14
CA LEU A 91 5.15 -3.26 4.13
C LEU A 91 4.92 -2.24 5.25
N GLU A 92 5.99 -1.79 5.90
CA GLU A 92 6.00 -0.70 6.88
C GLU A 92 7.04 0.36 6.49
N ALA A 93 6.65 1.64 6.49
CA ALA A 93 7.59 2.70 6.15
C ALA A 93 8.82 2.69 7.07
N ILE A 94 9.99 3.03 6.52
CA ILE A 94 11.22 3.16 7.31
C ILE A 94 11.37 4.57 7.88
N THR A 95 12.21 4.70 8.90
CA THR A 95 12.49 6.02 9.49
C THR A 95 13.11 6.97 8.47
N HIS A 96 12.92 8.28 8.65
CA HIS A 96 13.53 9.28 7.78
C HIS A 96 15.05 9.08 7.62
N ARG A 97 15.76 8.78 8.73
CA ARG A 97 17.21 8.55 8.70
C ARG A 97 17.57 7.31 7.88
N ALA A 98 16.84 6.21 8.04
CA ALA A 98 17.07 5.00 7.26
C ALA A 98 16.82 5.24 5.76
N TYR A 99 15.77 5.99 5.42
CA TYR A 99 15.48 6.35 4.03
C TYR A 99 16.58 7.21 3.39
N GLN A 100 17.08 8.23 4.10
CA GLN A 100 18.18 9.06 3.59
C GLN A 100 19.48 8.26 3.46
N GLN A 101 19.75 7.33 4.38
CA GLN A 101 20.90 6.45 4.27
C GLN A 101 20.80 5.56 3.03
N LEU A 102 19.64 4.93 2.82
CA LEU A 102 19.41 4.09 1.66
C LEU A 102 19.59 4.87 0.34
N ARG A 103 19.09 6.10 0.27
CA ARG A 103 19.32 6.96 -0.91
C ARG A 103 20.79 7.27 -1.15
N ALA A 104 21.57 7.45 -0.08
CA ALA A 104 23.00 7.71 -0.19
C ALA A 104 23.78 6.45 -0.63
N ASP A 105 23.30 5.27 -0.24
CA ASP A 105 23.91 3.98 -0.60
C ASP A 105 23.63 3.57 -2.05
N HIS A 106 22.59 4.15 -2.66
CA HIS A 106 22.16 3.89 -4.04
C HIS A 106 22.18 5.16 -4.90
N PRO A 107 23.35 5.81 -5.10
CA PRO A 107 23.45 7.03 -5.89
C PRO A 107 23.15 6.75 -7.38
N PRO A 108 22.68 7.76 -8.13
CA PRO A 108 22.47 7.61 -9.57
C PRO A 108 23.77 7.27 -10.29
N THR A 109 23.68 6.51 -11.39
CA THR A 109 24.85 6.24 -12.24
C THR A 109 25.23 7.46 -13.07
N LYS A 110 26.47 7.47 -13.57
CA LYS A 110 26.94 8.53 -14.47
C LYS A 110 26.09 8.60 -15.74
N GLU A 111 25.73 7.47 -16.33
CA GLU A 111 24.88 7.46 -17.52
C GLU A 111 23.50 8.06 -17.23
N GLN A 112 22.93 7.80 -16.05
CA GLN A 112 21.63 8.35 -15.66
C GLN A 112 21.70 9.87 -15.50
N ILE A 113 22.75 10.40 -14.87
CA ILE A 113 22.99 11.85 -14.74
C ILE A 113 23.11 12.49 -16.12
N GLU A 114 23.93 11.92 -17.00
CA GLU A 114 24.12 12.43 -18.37
C GLU A 114 22.82 12.37 -19.19
N ALA A 115 22.03 11.30 -19.04
CA ALA A 115 20.77 11.14 -19.74
C ALA A 115 19.69 12.12 -19.26
N ALA A 116 19.69 12.49 -17.97
CA ALA A 116 18.81 13.51 -17.42
C ALA A 116 19.17 14.91 -17.94
N ALA A 117 20.47 15.25 -17.94
CA ALA A 117 20.96 16.51 -18.49
C ALA A 117 20.61 16.66 -19.99
N LYS A 118 20.73 15.59 -20.77
CA LYS A 118 20.35 15.58 -22.20
C LYS A 118 18.85 15.77 -22.45
N ARG A 119 18.00 15.38 -21.51
CA ARG A 119 16.54 15.56 -21.59
C ARG A 119 16.08 16.97 -21.17
N GLY A 120 17.02 17.85 -20.81
CA GLY A 120 16.70 19.20 -20.33
C GLY A 120 16.15 19.24 -18.91
N GLY A 121 16.38 18.19 -18.12
CA GLY A 121 16.08 18.21 -16.69
C GLY A 121 17.06 19.13 -15.96
N GLU A 122 16.54 20.05 -15.14
CA GLU A 122 17.37 20.92 -14.29
C GLU A 122 17.90 20.20 -13.05
N GLU A 123 17.29 19.08 -12.66
CA GLU A 123 17.63 18.32 -11.46
C GLU A 123 18.32 16.99 -11.80
N GLU A 124 19.42 16.71 -11.11
CA GLU A 124 20.07 15.40 -11.17
C GLU A 124 19.15 14.32 -10.54
N PRO A 125 19.12 13.09 -11.10
CA PRO A 125 18.36 12.01 -10.51
C PRO A 125 18.76 11.78 -9.05
N ALA A 126 17.77 11.51 -8.20
CA ALA A 126 17.96 11.43 -6.76
C ALA A 126 18.66 10.15 -6.27
N PHE A 127 18.63 9.09 -7.07
CA PHE A 127 19.13 7.74 -6.80
C PHE A 127 19.08 6.91 -8.09
N ASP A 128 19.75 5.75 -8.09
CA ASP A 128 19.62 4.74 -9.14
C ASP A 128 18.36 3.89 -8.89
N PRO A 129 17.32 3.95 -9.73
CA PRO A 129 16.07 3.22 -9.51
C PRO A 129 16.26 1.70 -9.51
N ASP A 130 17.22 1.17 -10.26
CA ASP A 130 17.38 -0.28 -10.44
C ASP A 130 17.93 -0.94 -9.16
N SER A 131 18.83 -0.25 -8.44
CA SER A 131 19.35 -0.73 -7.16
C SER A 131 18.57 -0.20 -5.95
N PHE A 132 17.99 1.00 -6.04
CA PHE A 132 17.24 1.60 -4.92
C PHE A 132 15.87 0.96 -4.70
N ALA A 133 15.17 0.59 -5.78
CA ALA A 133 13.83 -0.01 -5.67
C ALA A 133 13.81 -1.33 -4.88
N PRO A 134 14.62 -2.36 -5.22
CA PRO A 134 14.68 -3.59 -4.43
C PRO A 134 15.07 -3.31 -2.98
N ALA A 135 16.08 -2.47 -2.76
CA ALA A 135 16.59 -2.19 -1.41
C ALA A 135 15.54 -1.48 -0.52
N LEU A 136 14.72 -0.59 -1.10
CA LEU A 136 13.64 0.06 -0.35
C LEU A 136 12.54 -0.94 0.00
N VAL A 137 12.15 -1.79 -0.95
CA VAL A 137 11.13 -2.81 -0.73
C VAL A 137 11.58 -3.79 0.35
N GLU A 138 12.81 -4.30 0.28
CA GLU A 138 13.39 -5.18 1.32
C GLU A 138 13.37 -4.52 2.69
N ALA A 139 13.82 -3.26 2.78
CA ALA A 139 13.90 -2.53 4.05
C ALA A 139 12.53 -2.26 4.69
N GLN A 140 11.47 -2.21 3.88
CA GLN A 140 10.09 -1.99 4.32
C GLN A 140 9.31 -3.30 4.51
N LEU A 141 9.76 -4.41 3.93
CA LEU A 141 9.06 -5.70 3.98
C LEU A 141 9.12 -6.30 5.38
N ILE A 142 7.96 -6.40 6.02
CA ILE A 142 7.84 -7.01 7.36
C ILE A 142 7.32 -8.45 7.30
N GLU A 143 6.44 -8.76 6.34
CA GLU A 143 5.88 -10.10 6.15
C GLU A 143 5.54 -10.32 4.65
N PRO A 144 5.88 -11.46 4.03
CA PRO A 144 6.84 -12.45 4.51
C PRO A 144 8.23 -11.83 4.65
N LYS A 145 8.95 -12.19 5.71
CA LYS A 145 10.30 -11.70 5.93
C LYS A 145 11.32 -12.69 5.34
N PRO A 146 12.20 -12.27 4.42
CA PRO A 146 13.27 -13.12 3.93
C PRO A 146 14.25 -13.44 5.07
N ALA A 147 14.90 -14.60 5.02
CA ALA A 147 15.92 -15.01 5.98
C ALA A 147 17.16 -14.11 5.91
N ASP A 148 17.53 -13.70 4.69
CA ASP A 148 18.64 -12.80 4.39
C ASP A 148 18.41 -12.05 3.07
N SER A 149 19.35 -11.17 2.71
CA SER A 149 19.25 -10.35 1.50
C SER A 149 19.48 -11.15 0.21
N GLU A 150 20.16 -12.29 0.26
CA GLU A 150 20.36 -13.12 -0.93
C GLU A 150 19.03 -13.78 -1.34
N GLU A 151 18.27 -14.32 -0.37
CA GLU A 151 16.91 -14.83 -0.62
C GLU A 151 15.98 -13.75 -1.17
N PHE A 152 16.07 -12.51 -0.68
CA PHE A 152 15.27 -11.41 -1.21
C PHE A 152 15.61 -11.09 -2.67
N VAL A 153 16.90 -11.11 -3.04
CA VAL A 153 17.33 -10.88 -4.43
C VAL A 153 16.80 -11.97 -5.35
N GLU A 154 16.87 -13.24 -4.94
CA GLU A 154 16.31 -14.35 -5.73
C GLU A 154 14.79 -14.19 -5.93
N PHE A 155 14.07 -13.77 -4.89
CA PHE A 155 12.64 -13.45 -4.99
C PHE A 155 12.39 -12.28 -5.94
N TRP A 156 13.13 -11.19 -5.81
CA TRP A 156 12.97 -9.99 -6.62
C TRP A 156 13.20 -10.27 -8.11
N ASP A 157 14.26 -11.02 -8.43
CA ASP A 157 14.63 -11.37 -9.81
C ASP A 157 13.64 -12.35 -10.46
N ALA A 158 12.86 -13.09 -9.66
CA ALA A 158 11.83 -14.00 -10.15
C ALA A 158 10.50 -13.30 -10.50
N LEU A 159 10.30 -12.06 -10.03
CA LEU A 159 9.06 -11.32 -10.28
C LEU A 159 9.03 -10.72 -11.68
N SER A 160 7.82 -10.66 -12.25
CA SER A 160 7.57 -9.87 -13.46
C SER A 160 7.65 -8.36 -13.18
N ASP A 161 7.97 -7.56 -14.19
CA ASP A 161 7.99 -6.08 -14.10
C ASP A 161 6.69 -5.49 -13.54
N GLY A 162 5.54 -6.11 -13.82
CA GLY A 162 4.25 -5.69 -13.28
C GLY A 162 4.15 -5.89 -11.77
N GLN A 163 4.60 -7.04 -11.26
CA GLN A 163 4.65 -7.34 -9.83
C GLN A 163 5.67 -6.45 -9.11
N LEU A 164 6.85 -6.26 -9.72
CA LEU A 164 7.87 -5.32 -9.24
C LEU A 164 7.31 -3.90 -9.12
N GLY A 165 6.63 -3.43 -10.16
CA GLY A 165 5.99 -2.12 -10.18
C GLY A 165 4.94 -1.94 -9.08
N GLN A 166 4.17 -2.99 -8.76
CA GLN A 166 3.19 -2.95 -7.67
C GLN A 166 3.86 -2.84 -6.29
N LEU A 167 4.90 -3.64 -6.01
CA LEU A 167 5.64 -3.57 -4.75
C LEU A 167 6.35 -2.23 -4.60
N TRP A 168 7.06 -1.80 -5.64
CA TRP A 168 7.76 -0.52 -5.65
C TRP A 168 6.78 0.66 -5.45
N GLY A 169 5.67 0.67 -6.18
CA GLY A 169 4.65 1.72 -6.05
C GLY A 169 4.08 1.79 -4.64
N ALA A 170 3.78 0.63 -4.03
CA ALA A 170 3.33 0.56 -2.65
C ALA A 170 4.40 1.05 -1.66
N ALA A 171 5.66 0.66 -1.86
CA ALA A 171 6.78 1.03 -1.01
C ALA A 171 7.03 2.54 -0.97
N ILE A 172 6.99 3.19 -2.13
CA ILE A 172 7.06 4.65 -2.23
C ILE A 172 5.83 5.31 -1.61
N GLN A 173 4.63 4.80 -1.90
CA GLN A 173 3.40 5.37 -1.38
C GLN A 173 3.39 5.40 0.16
N ILE A 174 3.75 4.29 0.83
CA ILE A 174 3.77 4.27 2.29
C ILE A 174 4.87 5.15 2.89
N GLN A 175 6.01 5.29 2.20
CA GLN A 175 7.13 6.07 2.70
C GLN A 175 6.78 7.55 2.88
N PHE A 176 5.90 8.06 2.01
CA PHE A 176 5.46 9.46 2.00
C PHE A 176 4.02 9.63 2.49
N GLN A 177 3.38 8.56 2.96
CA GLN A 177 2.02 8.63 3.48
C GLN A 177 1.98 9.46 4.77
N THR A 178 1.11 10.48 4.78
CA THR A 178 0.77 11.25 5.96
C THR A 178 -0.53 10.73 6.58
N GLY A 179 -0.64 10.83 7.90
CA GLY A 179 -1.89 10.55 8.61
C GLY A 179 -2.77 11.78 8.61
N GLU A 180 -3.78 11.83 7.75
CA GLU A 180 -4.84 12.83 7.81
C GLU A 180 -6.15 12.18 8.24
N LEU A 181 -6.73 12.67 9.34
CA LEU A 181 -8.06 12.27 9.73
C LEU A 181 -9.06 13.09 8.92
N GLY A 182 -9.88 12.44 8.09
CA GLY A 182 -11.03 13.06 7.46
C GLY A 182 -12.06 13.55 8.49
N PRO A 183 -13.11 14.27 8.06
CA PRO A 183 -14.20 14.64 8.96
C PRO A 183 -14.81 13.39 9.61
N PRO A 184 -15.33 13.50 10.85
CA PRO A 184 -15.99 12.38 11.52
C PRO A 184 -17.06 11.75 10.62
N SER A 185 -17.13 10.41 10.61
CA SER A 185 -18.08 9.69 9.77
C SER A 185 -19.52 9.97 10.20
N GLN A 186 -20.25 10.70 9.36
CA GLN A 186 -21.67 10.99 9.59
C GLN A 186 -22.51 9.71 9.60
N ALA A 187 -22.19 8.76 8.71
CA ALA A 187 -22.85 7.46 8.66
C ALA A 187 -22.65 6.66 9.96
N ALA A 188 -21.45 6.67 10.54
CA ALA A 188 -21.22 6.05 11.84
C ALA A 188 -22.00 6.74 12.96
N ALA A 189 -22.07 8.07 12.94
CA ALA A 189 -22.85 8.82 13.92
C ALA A 189 -24.36 8.54 13.83
N ASP A 190 -24.88 8.34 12.63
CA ASP A 190 -26.30 8.03 12.42
C ASP A 190 -26.66 6.62 12.91
N ILE A 191 -25.76 5.65 12.68
CA ILE A 191 -25.91 4.29 13.22
C ILE A 191 -25.85 4.29 14.75
N LEU A 192 -24.87 4.98 15.36
CA LEU A 192 -24.78 5.04 16.82
C LEU A 192 -26.01 5.72 17.45
N ARG A 193 -26.54 6.75 16.79
CA ARG A 193 -27.80 7.38 17.21
C ARG A 193 -29.01 6.45 17.09
N SER A 194 -29.08 5.57 16.09
CA SER A 194 -30.17 4.61 15.96
C SER A 194 -30.15 3.53 17.06
N PHE A 195 -28.98 3.27 17.65
CA PHE A 195 -28.82 2.42 18.84
C PHE A 195 -28.92 3.18 20.18
N GLY A 196 -29.30 4.46 20.17
CA GLY A 196 -29.47 5.27 21.38
C GLY A 196 -28.16 5.66 22.07
N MET A 197 -27.01 5.51 21.40
CA MET A 197 -25.72 5.96 21.91
C MET A 197 -25.48 7.41 21.55
N ALA A 198 -25.17 8.25 22.54
CA ALA A 198 -24.82 9.65 22.31
C ALA A 198 -23.43 9.73 21.68
N THR A 199 -23.34 10.36 20.50
CA THR A 199 -22.09 10.76 19.87
C THR A 199 -21.73 12.16 20.39
N GLY A 200 -20.70 12.24 21.24
CA GLY A 200 -20.17 13.50 21.78
C GLY A 200 -19.21 14.21 20.84
#